data_AF-R1GB17-F1
#
_entry.id   AF-R1GB17-F1
#
_cell.length_a   1.000
_cell.length_b   1.000
_cell.length_c   1.000
_cell.angle_alpha   90.00
_cell.angle_beta   90.00
_cell.angle_gamma   90.00
#
_symmetry.space_group_name_H-M   'P 1'
#
loop_
_entity.id
_entity.type
_entity.pdbx_description
1 polymer ?
#
loop_
_entity_poly.entity_id
_entity_poly.type
_entity_poly.pdbx_seq_one_letter_code
_entity_poly.pdbx_strand_id
1 'polypeptide(L)'
;MFRRFVIVKTDTKISQQIKTYENKATTRPDVRNKQHEHAIIYTGVEPPKPLKGESNLQDPIEADAESQATYLSPFARINYGESHEIQHTEKVYNLGQLPLIHTGADSSNKEAYL
;
A
#
# COMPACT_ATOMS: atom_id res chain seq x y z
N MET A 1 -5.85 -17.50 2.54
CA MET A 1 -4.96 -16.42 2.04
C MET A 1 -5.64 -15.10 2.35
N PHE A 2 -4.98 -14.19 3.05
CA PHE A 2 -5.55 -12.89 3.41
C PHE A 2 -5.13 -11.83 2.38
N ARG A 3 -6.05 -10.95 1.99
CA ARG A 3 -5.74 -9.77 1.17
C ARG A 3 -5.48 -8.60 2.12
N ARG A 4 -4.41 -7.84 1.85
CA ARG A 4 -4.08 -6.63 2.60
C ARG A 4 -4.45 -5.43 1.75
N PHE A 5 -4.98 -4.39 2.37
CA PHE A 5 -5.44 -3.17 1.71
C PHE A 5 -4.91 -1.97 2.46
N VAL A 6 -4.77 -0.84 1.77
CA VAL A 6 -4.59 0.47 2.40
C VAL A 6 -5.89 1.23 2.18
N ILE A 7 -6.56 1.61 3.25
CA ILE A 7 -7.67 2.58 3.15
C ILE A 7 -7.03 3.93 2.82
N VAL A 8 -7.47 4.62 1.77
CA VAL A 8 -6.88 5.92 1.40
C VAL A 8 -7.83 7.08 1.74
N LYS A 9 -9.12 6.77 1.87
CA LYS A 9 -10.21 7.69 2.18
C LYS A 9 -11.28 6.98 3.00
N THR A 10 -11.48 7.41 4.24
CA THR A 10 -12.44 6.81 5.17
C THR A 10 -13.89 7.18 4.85
N ASP A 11 -14.12 8.34 4.24
CA ASP A 11 -15.44 8.81 3.82
C ASP A 11 -16.00 8.03 2.63
N THR A 12 -15.15 7.68 1.65
CA THR A 12 -15.57 6.98 0.43
C THR A 12 -15.36 5.47 0.46
N LYS A 13 -14.77 4.91 1.52
CA LYS A 13 -14.46 3.46 1.65
C LYS A 13 -13.61 2.89 0.52
N ILE A 14 -12.83 3.76 -0.12
CA ILE A 14 -11.96 3.39 -1.23
C ILE A 14 -10.64 2.92 -0.64
N SER A 15 -10.25 1.72 -1.04
CA SER A 15 -9.00 1.08 -0.63
C SER A 15 -8.19 0.63 -1.84
N GLN A 16 -6.87 0.64 -1.67
CA GLN A 16 -5.92 0.14 -2.66
C GLN A 16 -5.33 -1.17 -2.15
N GLN A 17 -5.21 -2.16 -3.03
CA GLN A 17 -4.70 -3.48 -2.62
C GLN A 17 -3.17 -3.47 -2.51
N ILE A 18 -2.65 -4.17 -1.50
CA ILE A 18 -1.22 -4.51 -1.41
C ILE A 18 -0.98 -5.85 -2.09
N LYS A 19 -0.07 -5.87 -3.05
CA LYS A 19 0.32 -7.07 -3.79
C LYS A 19 1.83 -7.28 -3.74
N THR A 20 2.25 -8.54 -3.59
CA THR A 20 3.65 -8.95 -3.76
C THR A 20 3.90 -9.58 -5.13
N TYR A 21 2.83 -9.86 -5.88
CA TYR A 21 2.87 -10.47 -7.20
C TYR A 21 3.72 -11.75 -7.24
N GLU A 22 3.46 -12.67 -6.31
CA GLU A 22 4.25 -13.92 -6.15
C GLU A 22 5.73 -13.65 -5.87
N ASN A 23 6.02 -12.64 -5.05
CA ASN A 23 7.39 -12.18 -4.77
C ASN A 23 8.14 -11.72 -6.02
N LYS A 24 7.42 -11.13 -6.99
CA LYS A 24 8.02 -10.50 -8.18
C LYS A 24 7.81 -8.98 -8.18
N ALA A 25 7.05 -8.43 -7.24
CA ALA A 25 6.66 -7.02 -7.24
C ALA A 25 6.15 -6.59 -8.64
N THR A 26 6.46 -5.38 -9.09
CA THR A 26 6.02 -4.93 -10.43
C THR A 26 6.84 -5.51 -11.58
N THR A 27 7.84 -6.36 -11.31
CA THR A 27 8.61 -7.03 -12.37
C THR A 27 7.85 -8.19 -13.04
N ARG A 28 6.70 -8.60 -12.47
CA ARG A 28 5.83 -9.64 -13.05
C ARG A 28 5.38 -9.22 -14.46
N PRO A 29 5.43 -10.11 -15.47
CA PRO A 29 5.24 -9.71 -16.88
C PRO A 29 3.94 -8.94 -17.18
N ASP A 30 2.83 -9.28 -16.52
CA ASP A 30 1.50 -8.67 -16.66
C ASP A 30 1.36 -7.31 -15.94
N VAL A 31 2.30 -6.96 -15.08
CA VAL A 31 2.32 -5.72 -14.28
C VAL A 31 3.44 -4.77 -14.75
N ARG A 32 4.45 -5.28 -15.46
CA ARG A 32 5.66 -4.55 -15.82
C ARG A 32 5.42 -3.26 -16.62
N ASN A 33 4.33 -3.16 -17.38
CA ASN A 33 3.95 -1.94 -18.11
C ASN A 33 3.14 -0.93 -17.26
N LYS A 34 2.79 -1.29 -16.02
CA LYS A 34 1.95 -0.51 -15.10
C LYS A 34 2.67 -0.12 -13.81
N GLN A 35 4.01 -0.13 -13.81
CA GLN A 35 4.76 0.19 -12.58
C GLN A 35 4.49 1.61 -12.07
N HIS A 36 4.17 2.54 -12.96
CA HIS A 36 3.77 3.91 -12.63
C HIS A 36 2.46 4.01 -11.85
N GLU A 37 1.68 2.94 -11.77
CA GLU A 37 0.49 2.85 -10.93
C GLU A 37 0.80 2.28 -9.54
N HIS A 38 2.08 2.10 -9.18
CA HIS A 38 2.48 1.41 -7.95
C HIS A 38 3.44 2.22 -7.11
N ALA A 39 3.28 2.13 -5.79
CA ALA A 39 4.27 2.59 -4.81
C ALA A 39 4.84 1.41 -4.01
N ILE A 40 6.08 1.56 -3.55
CA ILE A 40 6.62 0.73 -2.48
C ILE A 40 5.88 1.07 -1.19
N ILE A 41 5.39 0.06 -0.47
CA ILE A 41 4.91 0.24 0.90
C ILE A 41 5.81 -0.52 1.85
N TYR A 42 6.18 0.13 2.94
CA TYR A 42 7.15 -0.41 3.89
C TYR A 42 6.76 -0.06 5.32
N THR A 43 7.29 -0.86 6.24
CA THR A 43 7.23 -0.65 7.68
C THR A 43 8.67 -0.53 8.18
N GLY A 44 9.01 0.51 8.92
CA GLY A 44 10.36 0.79 9.39
C GLY A 44 10.87 2.15 8.91
N VAL A 45 12.12 2.48 9.22
CA VAL A 45 12.66 3.85 9.10
C VAL A 45 12.93 4.27 7.65
N GLU A 46 13.32 3.34 6.78
CA GLU A 46 13.69 3.65 5.40
C GLU A 46 12.98 2.71 4.40
N PRO A 47 12.58 3.22 3.23
CA PRO A 47 12.02 2.39 2.19
C PRO A 47 13.07 1.42 1.62
N PRO A 48 12.70 0.18 1.30
CA PRO A 48 13.58 -0.69 0.53
C PRO A 48 13.80 -0.09 -0.86
N LYS A 49 14.98 -0.33 -1.43
CA LYS A 49 15.27 0.08 -2.81
C LYS A 49 14.34 -0.66 -3.79
N PRO A 50 13.92 -0.02 -4.90
CA PRO A 50 13.24 -0.71 -5.98
C PRO A 50 14.03 -1.95 -6.44
N LEU A 51 13.33 -3.03 -6.77
CA LEU A 51 13.98 -4.24 -7.27
C LEU A 51 14.58 -4.00 -8.66
N LYS A 52 15.55 -4.82 -9.06
CA LYS A 52 16.11 -4.75 -10.41
C LYS A 52 15.00 -4.94 -11.45
N GLY A 53 14.85 -3.97 -12.35
CA GLY A 53 13.79 -3.97 -13.37
C GLY A 53 12.52 -3.23 -12.93
N GLU A 54 12.49 -2.68 -11.71
CA GLU A 54 11.50 -1.69 -11.32
C GLU A 54 12.00 -0.27 -11.66
N SER A 55 11.12 0.54 -12.22
CA SER A 55 11.37 1.91 -12.67
C SER A 55 10.05 2.69 -12.74
N ASN A 56 10.12 4.01 -12.59
CA ASN A 56 8.95 4.90 -12.64
C ASN A 56 7.85 4.52 -11.64
N LEU A 57 8.22 4.02 -10.46
CA LEU A 57 7.26 3.84 -9.36
C LEU A 57 6.82 5.22 -8.82
N GLN A 58 5.65 5.27 -8.22
CA GLN A 58 5.21 6.38 -7.36
C GLN A 58 6.09 6.45 -6.09
N ASP A 59 6.01 7.57 -5.38
CA ASP A 59 6.75 7.78 -4.14
C ASP A 59 6.44 6.69 -3.10
N PRO A 60 7.45 6.16 -2.39
CA PRO A 60 7.23 5.18 -1.33
C PRO A 60 6.30 5.72 -0.23
N ILE A 61 5.51 4.81 0.33
CA ILE A 61 4.59 5.09 1.43
C ILE A 61 5.06 4.34 2.67
N GLU A 62 5.33 5.09 3.73
CA GLU A 62 5.62 4.54 5.05
C GLU A 62 4.32 4.16 5.76
N ALA A 63 4.27 2.97 6.34
CA ALA A 63 3.20 2.59 7.24
C ALA A 63 3.72 2.36 8.66
N ASP A 64 3.09 3.02 9.62
CA ASP A 64 3.23 2.77 11.05
C ASP A 64 2.55 1.46 11.39
N ALA A 65 3.33 0.39 11.52
CA ALA A 65 2.82 -0.88 11.98
C ALA A 65 2.34 -0.78 13.44
N GLU A 66 1.07 -1.08 13.71
CA GLU A 66 0.53 -1.10 15.09
C GLU A 66 1.23 -2.17 15.97
N SER A 67 1.90 -3.14 15.35
CA SER A 67 2.79 -4.08 16.03
C SER A 67 4.03 -4.40 15.18
N GLN A 68 5.19 -4.64 15.80
CA GLN A 68 6.40 -5.12 15.10
C GLN A 68 6.18 -6.42 14.32
N ALA A 69 5.12 -7.17 14.59
CA ALA A 69 4.76 -8.39 13.86
C ALA A 69 4.19 -8.12 12.46
N THR A 70 3.93 -6.86 12.09
CA THR A 70 3.34 -6.48 10.81
C THR A 70 4.40 -6.11 9.76
N TYR A 71 5.52 -6.82 9.70
CA TYR A 71 6.53 -6.57 8.67
C TYR A 71 5.94 -6.76 7.26
N LEU A 72 6.08 -5.73 6.42
CA LEU A 72 5.74 -5.83 5.01
C LEU A 72 6.93 -6.40 4.23
N SER A 73 6.64 -7.39 3.38
CA SER A 73 7.64 -7.94 2.47
C SER A 73 8.25 -6.83 1.61
N PRO A 74 9.57 -6.84 1.33
CA PRO A 74 10.19 -5.89 0.38
C PRO A 74 9.57 -5.90 -1.02
N PHE A 75 8.82 -6.94 -1.36
CA PHE A 75 8.08 -7.08 -2.63
C PHE A 75 6.70 -6.42 -2.60
N ALA A 76 6.23 -5.94 -1.44
CA ALA A 76 4.90 -5.35 -1.27
C ALA A 76 4.78 -4.03 -2.02
N ARG A 77 3.76 -3.93 -2.86
CA ARG A 77 3.42 -2.72 -3.62
C ARG A 77 1.96 -2.37 -3.39
N ILE A 78 1.67 -1.10 -3.21
CA ILE A 78 0.30 -0.59 -3.33
C ILE A 78 -0.02 -0.55 -4.83
N ASN A 79 -1.18 -1.07 -5.24
CA ASN A 79 -1.67 -0.94 -6.61
C ASN A 79 -2.71 0.20 -6.68
N TYR A 80 -2.33 1.33 -7.28
CA TYR A 80 -3.25 2.45 -7.48
C TYR A 80 -4.18 2.28 -8.70
N GLY A 81 -3.86 1.38 -9.62
CA GLY A 81 -4.67 1.11 -10.81
C GLY A 81 -5.94 0.31 -10.53
N GLU A 82 -6.09 -0.24 -9.32
CA GLU A 82 -7.23 -1.05 -8.91
C GLU A 82 -7.79 -0.60 -7.56
N SER A 83 -8.87 0.17 -7.60
CA SER A 83 -9.62 0.55 -6.40
C SER A 83 -10.64 -0.49 -6.00
N HIS A 84 -10.76 -0.68 -4.69
CA HIS A 84 -11.68 -1.62 -4.07
C HIS A 84 -12.54 -0.90 -3.05
N GLU A 85 -13.85 -1.16 -3.08
CA GLU A 85 -14.76 -0.73 -2.04
C GLU A 85 -14.80 -1.79 -0.92
N ILE A 86 -14.53 -1.38 0.32
CA ILE A 86 -14.64 -2.28 1.48
C ILE A 86 -15.96 -2.00 2.19
N GLN A 87 -16.79 -3.02 2.31
CA GLN A 87 -18.07 -2.95 3.04
C GLN A 87 -17.83 -3.02 4.56
N HIS A 88 -18.67 -2.34 5.36
CA HIS A 88 -18.54 -2.34 6.84
C HIS A 88 -18.70 -3.71 7.50
N THR A 89 -19.26 -4.67 6.77
CA THR A 89 -19.46 -6.05 7.23
C THR A 89 -18.21 -6.91 7.02
N GLU A 90 -17.24 -6.45 6.23
CA GLU A 90 -15.96 -7.14 6.05
C GLU A 90 -15.15 -7.04 7.34
N LYS A 91 -14.72 -8.19 7.85
CA LYS A 91 -13.83 -8.25 9.00
C LYS A 91 -12.43 -7.82 8.55
N VAL A 92 -12.04 -6.61 8.91
CA VAL A 92 -10.69 -6.09 8.69
C VAL A 92 -9.84 -6.34 9.93
N TYR A 93 -8.56 -6.63 9.70
CA TYR A 93 -7.56 -6.67 10.76
C TYR A 93 -6.66 -5.46 10.56
N ASN A 94 -6.69 -4.52 11.51
CA ASN A 94 -5.86 -3.33 11.42
C ASN A 94 -4.38 -3.72 11.58
N LEU A 95 -3.59 -3.38 10.57
CA LEU A 95 -2.17 -3.68 10.49
C LEU A 95 -1.30 -2.44 10.78
N GLY A 96 -1.87 -1.23 10.79
CA GLY A 96 -1.11 0.02 10.94
C GLY A 96 -1.83 1.30 10.50
N GLN A 97 -1.20 2.45 10.77
CA GLN A 97 -1.62 3.78 10.30
C GLN A 97 -0.60 4.39 9.34
N LEU A 98 -0.96 5.40 8.54
CA LEU A 98 0.03 6.21 7.80
C LEU A 98 0.38 7.47 8.60
N PRO A 99 1.66 7.90 8.65
CA PRO A 99 2.04 9.12 9.34
C PRO A 99 1.44 10.37 8.67
N LEU A 100 1.10 11.38 9.50
CA LEU A 100 0.40 12.62 9.10
C LEU A 100 1.08 13.41 7.96
N ILE A 101 2.36 13.19 7.70
CA ILE A 101 3.10 13.86 6.61
C ILE A 101 2.63 13.44 5.20
N HIS A 102 1.92 12.32 5.05
CA HIS A 102 1.28 11.92 3.79
C HIS A 102 -0.16 12.44 3.64
N THR A 103 -0.74 13.03 4.69
CA THR A 103 -2.09 13.63 4.68
C THR A 103 -1.98 15.11 4.33
N GLY A 104 -1.72 15.39 3.04
CA GLY A 104 -1.64 16.77 2.54
C GLY A 104 -2.83 17.63 2.99
N ALA A 105 -2.54 18.90 3.28
CA ALA A 105 -3.39 19.94 3.86
C ALA A 105 -4.62 20.35 3.01
N ASP A 106 -5.47 19.37 2.72
CA ASP A 106 -6.84 19.57 2.27
C ASP A 106 -7.70 18.72 3.22
N SER A 107 -8.60 19.39 3.96
CA SER A 107 -9.26 18.91 5.17
C SER A 107 -10.34 17.83 4.93
N SER A 108 -10.05 16.83 4.11
CA SER A 108 -10.77 15.57 4.04
C SER A 108 -9.85 14.49 4.63
N ASN A 109 -10.15 14.06 5.87
CA ASN A 109 -9.41 13.07 6.65
C ASN A 109 -8.97 11.84 5.82
N LYS A 110 -7.71 11.83 5.39
CA LYS A 110 -7.05 10.64 4.82
C LYS A 110 -6.53 9.79 5.97
N GLU A 111 -7.42 9.08 6.64
CA GLU A 111 -6.99 8.04 7.56
C GLU A 111 -6.77 6.76 6.78
N ALA A 112 -5.59 6.19 6.95
CA ALA A 112 -5.19 5.03 6.20
C ALA A 112 -4.84 3.90 7.15
N TYR A 113 -5.59 2.80 7.00
CA TYR A 113 -5.47 1.60 7.80
C TYR A 113 -4.97 0.48 6.90
N LEU A 114 -3.96 -0.25 7.36
CA LEU A 114 -3.47 -1.47 6.69
C LEU A 114 -4.33 -2.70 7.03
#